data_AF-A0A1Y3XLJ4-F1
#
_entry.id   AF-A0A1Y3XLJ4-F1
#
_cell.length_a   1.000
_cell.length_b   1.000
_cell.length_c   1.000
_cell.angle_alpha   90.00
_cell.angle_beta   90.00
_cell.angle_gamma   90.00
#
_symmetry.space_group_name_H-M   'P 1'
#
loop_
_entity.id
_entity.type
_entity.pdbx_description
1 polymer ?
#
loop_
_entity_poly.entity_id
_entity_poly.type
_entity_poly.pdbx_seq_one_letter_code
_entity_poly.pdbx_strand_id
1 'polypeptide(L)'
;MKKSMLVLLTLVPVAVGLVVNFTLFVPVVGSLLFFLLPLATTIFWFYLGSQYACSGWNAPCSILIGNAVGILSLAVYVWQCVLLTDENVNLFLAAASQMFSAATPTYLFGRRAMLFEAQPNYIGEATALALQVIAVLYMIVIFGCGYAWGKRTAFRSQSA
;
A
#
# COMPACT_ATOMS: atom_id res chain seq x y z
N MET A 1 -4.48 -10.95 18.78
CA MET A 1 -4.84 -11.76 17.59
C MET A 1 -3.78 -12.83 17.35
N LYS A 2 -4.11 -13.95 16.70
CA LYS A 2 -3.13 -14.97 16.30
C LYS A 2 -2.21 -14.42 15.21
N LYS A 3 -0.94 -14.84 15.20
CA LYS A 3 0.07 -14.41 14.21
C LYS A 3 -0.32 -14.74 12.77
N SER A 4 -0.94 -15.91 12.53
CA SER A 4 -1.42 -16.28 11.20
C SER A 4 -2.46 -15.31 10.64
N MET A 5 -3.37 -14.83 11.49
CA MET A 5 -4.38 -13.85 11.10
C MET A 5 -3.77 -12.49 10.78
N LEU A 6 -2.74 -12.08 11.53
CA LEU A 6 -1.98 -10.86 11.24
C LEU A 6 -1.35 -10.91 9.85
N VAL A 7 -0.71 -12.04 9.50
CA VAL A 7 -0.13 -12.23 8.16
C VAL A 7 -1.22 -12.21 7.09
N LEU A 8 -2.34 -12.91 7.30
CA LEU A 8 -3.44 -12.92 6.33
C LEU A 8 -4.00 -11.51 6.06
N LEU A 9 -4.09 -10.69 7.11
CA LEU A 9 -4.57 -9.31 7.01
C LEU A 9 -3.65 -8.39 6.18
N THR A 10 -2.40 -8.80 5.91
CA THR A 10 -1.51 -8.04 4.99
C THR A 10 -1.98 -8.09 3.53
N LEU A 11 -2.88 -9.02 3.17
CA LEU A 11 -3.49 -9.10 1.84
C LEU A 11 -4.67 -8.15 1.66
N VAL A 12 -5.18 -7.53 2.73
CA VAL A 12 -6.35 -6.65 2.67
C VAL A 12 -6.15 -5.48 1.69
N PRO A 13 -5.00 -4.77 1.65
CA PRO A 13 -4.79 -3.72 0.65
C PRO A 13 -4.87 -4.24 -0.79
N VAL A 14 -4.46 -5.47 -1.08
CA VAL A 14 -4.61 -6.05 -2.43
C VAL A 14 -6.09 -6.24 -2.77
N ALA A 15 -6.88 -6.78 -1.84
CA ALA A 15 -8.31 -6.92 -2.03
C ALA A 15 -9.02 -5.57 -2.18
N VAL A 16 -8.66 -4.58 -1.35
CA VAL A 16 -9.22 -3.23 -1.46
C VAL A 16 -8.83 -2.57 -2.79
N GLY A 17 -7.59 -2.71 -3.23
CA GLY A 17 -7.14 -2.14 -4.50
C GLY A 17 -7.86 -2.72 -5.71
N LEU A 18 -8.17 -4.02 -5.66
CA LEU A 18 -9.02 -4.68 -6.66
C LEU A 18 -10.42 -4.06 -6.67
N VAL A 19 -11.03 -3.85 -5.49
CA VAL A 19 -12.33 -3.16 -5.39
C VAL A 19 -12.24 -1.73 -5.92
N VAL A 20 -11.21 -0.96 -5.54
CA VAL A 20 -10.98 0.41 -6.01
C VAL A 20 -10.87 0.45 -7.54
N ASN A 21 -10.19 -0.50 -8.18
CA ASN A 21 -10.18 -0.55 -9.64
C ASN A 21 -11.56 -0.80 -10.25
N PHE A 22 -12.39 -1.64 -9.63
CA PHE A 22 -13.77 -1.83 -10.09
C PHE A 22 -14.62 -0.56 -9.95
N THR A 23 -14.32 0.30 -8.96
CA THR A 23 -15.06 1.56 -8.79
C THR A 23 -14.95 2.50 -10.00
N LEU A 24 -13.86 2.40 -10.78
CA LEU A 24 -13.68 3.21 -11.98
C LEU A 24 -14.73 2.92 -13.07
N PHE A 25 -15.37 1.75 -13.03
CA PHE A 25 -16.41 1.34 -13.98
C PHE A 25 -17.83 1.66 -13.52
N VAL A 26 -18.02 2.18 -12.29
CA VAL A 26 -19.34 2.46 -11.72
C VAL A 26 -19.49 3.96 -11.44
N PRO A 27 -20.24 4.72 -12.27
CA PRO A 27 -20.40 6.16 -12.08
C PRO A 27 -21.03 6.51 -10.72
N VAL A 28 -20.65 7.67 -10.17
CA VAL A 28 -21.19 8.28 -8.93
C VAL A 28 -20.84 7.49 -7.66
N VAL A 29 -21.34 6.26 -7.51
CA VAL A 29 -21.04 5.40 -6.34
C VAL A 29 -19.57 5.03 -6.32
N GLY A 30 -19.00 4.70 -7.48
CA GLY A 30 -17.59 4.39 -7.60
C GLY A 30 -16.70 5.59 -7.27
N SER A 31 -17.11 6.80 -7.63
CA SER A 31 -16.37 8.02 -7.31
C SER A 31 -16.21 8.22 -5.81
N LEU A 32 -17.27 7.99 -5.02
CA LEU A 32 -17.18 8.09 -3.56
C LEU A 32 -16.24 7.03 -2.98
N LEU A 33 -16.41 5.77 -3.41
CA LEU A 33 -15.61 4.65 -2.92
C LEU A 33 -14.12 4.79 -3.29
N PHE A 34 -13.80 5.35 -4.46
CA PHE A 34 -12.44 5.64 -4.90
C PHE A 34 -11.70 6.56 -3.91
N PHE A 35 -12.39 7.52 -3.29
CA PHE A 35 -11.79 8.40 -2.28
C PHE A 35 -11.80 7.80 -0.87
N LEU A 36 -12.90 7.14 -0.48
CA LEU A 36 -13.06 6.67 0.90
C LEU A 36 -12.29 5.39 1.21
N LEU A 37 -12.26 4.42 0.28
CA LEU A 37 -11.61 3.14 0.53
C LEU A 37 -10.11 3.29 0.81
N PRO A 38 -9.32 4.07 0.06
CA PRO A 38 -7.90 4.24 0.36
C PRO A 38 -7.61 4.94 1.69
N LEU A 39 -8.50 5.84 2.12
CA LEU A 39 -8.42 6.46 3.45
C LEU A 39 -8.74 5.44 4.55
N ALA A 40 -9.76 4.60 4.35
CA ALA A 40 -10.08 3.51 5.27
C ALA A 40 -8.91 2.50 5.37
N THR A 41 -8.26 2.17 4.25
CA THR A 41 -7.03 1.34 4.23
C THR A 41 -5.94 1.96 5.08
N THR A 42 -5.76 3.28 5.04
CA THR A 42 -4.76 3.97 5.87
C THR A 42 -5.01 3.77 7.36
N ILE A 43 -6.26 3.97 7.80
CA ILE A 43 -6.66 3.77 9.20
C ILE A 43 -6.47 2.30 9.60
N PHE A 44 -6.90 1.39 8.73
CA PHE A 44 -6.72 -0.05 8.93
C PHE A 44 -5.24 -0.43 9.04
N TRP A 45 -4.37 0.12 8.20
CA TRP A 45 -2.95 -0.21 8.18
C TRP A 45 -2.22 0.28 9.43
N PHE A 46 -2.60 1.46 9.93
CA PHE A 46 -2.16 1.96 11.23
C PHE A 46 -2.61 1.00 12.36
N TYR A 47 -3.89 0.62 12.36
CA TYR A 47 -4.42 -0.33 13.34
C TYR A 47 -3.68 -1.67 13.27
N LEU A 48 -3.46 -2.23 12.07
CA LEU A 48 -2.76 -3.49 11.89
C LEU A 48 -1.32 -3.39 12.44
N GLY A 49 -0.62 -2.29 12.18
CA GLY A 49 0.68 -1.99 12.78
C GLY A 49 0.66 -2.06 14.30
N SER A 50 -0.34 -1.44 14.95
CA SER A 50 -0.46 -1.50 16.42
C SER A 50 -0.70 -2.92 16.94
N GLN A 51 -1.41 -3.75 16.17
CA GLN A 51 -1.68 -5.13 16.55
C GLN A 51 -0.45 -6.02 16.40
N TYR A 52 0.42 -5.71 15.43
CA TYR A 52 1.73 -6.35 15.31
C TYR A 52 2.62 -6.05 16.53
N ALA A 53 2.56 -4.83 17.07
CA ALA A 53 3.33 -4.46 18.27
C ALA A 53 2.97 -5.32 19.49
N CYS A 54 1.72 -5.76 19.58
CA CYS A 54 1.23 -6.62 20.66
C CYS A 54 1.44 -8.13 20.40
N SER A 55 2.02 -8.52 19.26
CA SER A 55 2.16 -9.93 18.85
C SER A 55 3.44 -10.62 19.33
N GLY A 56 4.34 -9.86 19.96
CA GLY A 56 5.65 -10.34 20.44
C GLY A 56 6.73 -10.44 19.35
N TRP A 57 6.46 -10.03 18.11
CA TRP A 57 7.49 -9.86 17.10
C TRP A 57 8.33 -8.60 17.36
N ASN A 58 9.60 -8.64 16.98
CA ASN A 58 10.44 -7.45 17.03
C ASN A 58 10.02 -6.45 15.92
N ALA A 59 10.48 -5.21 16.03
CA ALA A 59 10.07 -4.15 15.12
C ALA A 59 10.48 -4.40 13.66
N PRO A 60 11.74 -4.80 13.35
CA PRO A 60 12.15 -5.06 11.97
C PRO A 60 11.33 -6.17 11.31
N CYS A 61 11.13 -7.32 11.99
CA CYS A 61 10.32 -8.41 11.42
C CYS A 61 8.87 -7.98 11.23
N SER A 62 8.31 -7.19 12.14
CA SER A 62 6.93 -6.71 12.02
C SER A 62 6.73 -5.81 10.82
N ILE A 63 7.65 -4.87 10.60
CA ILE A 63 7.58 -3.94 9.45
C ILE A 63 7.78 -4.70 8.14
N LEU A 64 8.75 -5.62 8.08
CA LEU A 64 9.03 -6.42 6.89
C LEU A 64 7.84 -7.33 6.54
N ILE A 65 7.34 -8.11 7.50
CA ILE A 65 6.20 -9.02 7.25
C ILE A 65 4.95 -8.22 6.92
N GLY A 66 4.67 -7.14 7.67
CA GLY A 66 3.51 -6.29 7.46
C GLY A 66 3.45 -5.70 6.06
N ASN A 67 4.60 -5.32 5.48
CA ASN A 67 4.68 -4.67 4.18
C ASN A 67 5.25 -5.57 3.07
N ALA A 68 5.46 -6.87 3.32
CA ALA A 68 6.05 -7.80 2.37
C ALA A 68 5.26 -7.84 1.06
N VAL A 69 3.93 -7.84 1.15
CA VAL A 69 3.04 -7.84 -0.02
C VAL A 69 3.27 -6.59 -0.88
N GLY A 70 3.34 -5.41 -0.28
CA GLY A 70 3.61 -4.16 -1.00
C GLY A 70 5.00 -4.12 -1.63
N ILE A 71 6.02 -4.63 -0.93
CA ILE A 71 7.39 -4.72 -1.45
C ILE A 71 7.46 -5.68 -2.64
N LEU A 72 6.83 -6.85 -2.53
CA LEU A 72 6.76 -7.82 -3.63
C LEU A 72 5.97 -7.26 -4.80
N SER A 73 4.85 -6.59 -4.56
CA SER A 73 4.08 -5.86 -5.57
C SER A 73 4.94 -4.85 -6.33
N LEU A 74 5.73 -4.03 -5.64
CA LEU A 74 6.64 -3.08 -6.28
C LEU A 74 7.74 -3.78 -7.09
N ALA A 75 8.32 -4.87 -6.57
CA ALA A 75 9.34 -5.63 -7.29
C ALA A 75 8.78 -6.24 -8.59
N VAL A 76 7.57 -6.79 -8.54
CA VAL A 76 6.86 -7.32 -9.72
C VAL A 76 6.51 -6.19 -10.69
N TYR A 77 6.08 -5.03 -10.21
CA TYR A 77 5.81 -3.86 -11.06
C TYR A 77 7.08 -3.42 -11.80
N VAL A 78 8.21 -3.27 -11.11
CA VAL A 78 9.48 -2.90 -11.74
C VAL A 78 9.89 -3.94 -12.79
N TRP A 79 9.76 -5.22 -12.47
CA TRP A 79 10.04 -6.28 -13.44
C TRP A 79 9.14 -6.16 -14.67
N GLN A 80 7.83 -6.08 -14.49
CA GLN A 80 6.87 -6.16 -15.60
C GLN A 80 6.73 -4.87 -16.39
N CYS A 81 6.83 -3.70 -15.74
CA CYS A 81 6.51 -2.41 -16.35
C CYS A 81 7.72 -1.50 -16.58
N VAL A 82 8.92 -1.89 -16.12
CA VAL A 82 10.14 -1.06 -16.29
C VAL A 82 11.25 -1.84 -17.01
N LEU A 83 11.42 -3.13 -16.69
CA LEU A 83 12.55 -3.92 -17.22
C LEU A 83 12.22 -4.69 -18.50
N LEU A 84 10.96 -4.97 -18.78
CA LEU A 84 10.52 -5.72 -19.96
C LEU A 84 10.06 -4.77 -21.08
N THR A 85 10.27 -5.19 -22.32
CA THR A 85 9.65 -4.57 -23.48
C THR A 85 8.18 -4.97 -23.57
N ASP A 86 7.35 -4.11 -24.17
CA ASP A 86 5.89 -4.29 -24.27
C ASP A 86 5.45 -5.69 -24.74
N GLU A 87 6.20 -6.28 -25.67
CA GLU A 87 5.94 -7.61 -26.24
C GLU A 87 6.04 -8.75 -25.21
N ASN A 88 6.81 -8.55 -24.14
CA ASN A 88 7.10 -9.55 -23.11
C ASN A 88 6.34 -9.31 -21.79
N VAL A 89 5.56 -8.23 -21.71
CA VAL A 89 4.82 -7.87 -20.49
C VAL A 89 3.66 -8.84 -20.26
N ASN A 90 3.61 -9.43 -19.07
CA ASN A 90 2.43 -10.14 -18.63
C ASN A 90 1.43 -9.13 -18.03
N LEU A 91 0.41 -8.76 -18.81
CA LEU A 91 -0.58 -7.76 -18.41
C LEU A 91 -1.31 -8.11 -17.10
N PHE A 92 -1.57 -9.40 -16.85
CA PHE A 92 -2.19 -9.81 -15.60
C PHE A 92 -1.27 -9.55 -14.40
N LEU A 93 0.00 -9.89 -14.53
CA LEU A 93 1.00 -9.68 -13.48
C LEU A 93 1.29 -8.19 -13.26
N ALA A 94 1.37 -7.42 -14.34
CA ALA A 94 1.49 -5.96 -14.32
C ALA A 94 0.29 -5.32 -13.63
N ALA A 95 -0.94 -5.73 -13.94
CA ALA A 95 -2.13 -5.25 -13.26
C ALA A 95 -2.12 -5.65 -11.78
N ALA A 96 -1.92 -6.93 -11.46
CA ALA A 96 -1.92 -7.43 -10.09
C ALA A 96 -0.90 -6.73 -9.18
N SER A 97 0.27 -6.39 -9.73
CA SER A 97 1.35 -5.70 -9.01
C SER A 97 0.91 -4.33 -8.46
N GLN A 98 -0.07 -3.68 -9.11
CA GLN A 98 -0.51 -2.33 -8.74
C GLN A 98 -1.62 -2.32 -7.68
N MET A 99 -2.22 -3.48 -7.36
CA MET A 99 -3.39 -3.54 -6.47
C MET A 99 -3.06 -3.03 -5.07
N PHE A 100 -1.88 -3.36 -4.55
CA PHE A 100 -1.47 -2.86 -3.23
C PHE A 100 -1.44 -1.32 -3.21
N SER A 101 -0.86 -0.71 -4.23
CA SER A 101 -0.75 0.75 -4.33
C SER A 101 -2.09 1.42 -4.61
N ALA A 102 -2.99 0.77 -5.36
CA ALA A 102 -4.34 1.26 -5.61
C ALA A 102 -5.18 1.40 -4.33
N ALA A 103 -4.85 0.68 -3.26
CA ALA A 103 -5.49 0.84 -1.96
C ALA A 103 -4.91 1.99 -1.12
N THR A 104 -3.94 2.74 -1.64
CA THR A 104 -3.41 3.95 -1.00
C THR A 104 -4.03 5.20 -1.62
N PRO A 105 -4.11 6.34 -0.89
CA PRO A 105 -4.71 7.57 -1.41
C PRO A 105 -3.79 8.25 -2.45
N THR A 106 -3.52 7.58 -3.57
CA THR A 106 -2.60 7.99 -4.64
C THR A 106 -2.96 9.35 -5.24
N TYR A 107 -4.24 9.72 -5.22
CA TYR A 107 -4.73 11.04 -5.64
C TYR A 107 -4.11 12.20 -4.83
N LEU A 108 -3.64 11.97 -3.61
CA LEU A 108 -2.90 12.97 -2.82
C LEU A 108 -1.46 13.17 -3.29
N PHE A 109 -0.91 12.19 -4.01
CA PHE A 109 0.50 12.13 -4.41
C PHE A 109 0.73 12.35 -5.89
N GLY A 110 -0.30 12.26 -6.74
CA GLY A 110 -0.20 12.40 -8.20
C GLY A 110 0.59 13.63 -8.66
N ARG A 111 0.28 14.82 -8.12
CA ARG A 111 0.99 16.06 -8.49
C ARG A 111 2.47 16.05 -8.09
N ARG A 112 2.83 15.34 -7.02
CA ARG A 112 4.23 15.19 -6.61
C ARG A 112 4.95 14.15 -7.46
N ALA A 113 4.26 13.09 -7.86
CA ALA A 113 4.80 12.06 -8.74
C ALA A 113 5.11 12.61 -10.15
N MET A 114 4.33 13.56 -10.65
CA MET A 114 4.59 14.24 -11.93
C MET A 114 5.92 15.03 -11.94
N LEU A 115 6.52 15.34 -10.79
CA LEU A 115 7.81 16.03 -10.72
C LEU A 115 8.98 15.16 -11.21
N PHE A 116 8.75 13.85 -11.36
CA PHE A 116 9.75 12.92 -11.89
C PHE A 116 9.72 12.80 -13.42
N GLU A 117 8.75 13.44 -14.08
CA GLU A 117 8.69 13.49 -15.54
C GLU A 117 9.55 14.61 -16.10
N ALA A 118 10.10 14.37 -17.29
CA ALA A 118 10.83 15.40 -18.05
C ALA A 118 9.88 16.50 -18.58
N GLN A 119 8.63 16.16 -18.86
CA GLN A 119 7.63 17.09 -19.36
C GLN A 119 6.64 17.51 -18.25
N PRO A 120 6.34 18.81 -18.11
CA PRO A 120 5.41 19.28 -17.09
C PRO A 120 3.98 18.82 -17.40
N ASN A 121 3.25 18.39 -16.35
CA ASN A 121 1.87 17.90 -16.43
C ASN A 121 1.66 16.66 -17.33
N TYR A 122 2.71 15.90 -17.58
CA TYR A 122 2.61 14.61 -18.26
C TYR A 122 2.44 13.48 -17.22
N ILE A 123 1.71 12.44 -17.59
CA ILE A 123 1.62 11.19 -16.80
C ILE A 123 2.21 10.09 -17.68
N GLY A 124 3.47 9.75 -17.41
CA GLY A 124 4.19 8.68 -18.09
C GLY A 124 4.66 7.59 -17.13
N GLU A 125 5.62 6.81 -17.60
CA GLU A 125 6.21 5.69 -16.85
C GLU A 125 6.90 6.15 -15.56
N ALA A 126 7.59 7.30 -15.58
CA ALA A 126 8.28 7.82 -14.40
C ALA A 126 7.29 8.23 -13.31
N THR A 127 6.17 8.86 -13.68
CA THR A 127 5.07 9.19 -12.76
C THR A 127 4.46 7.92 -12.18
N ALA A 128 4.17 6.93 -13.03
CA ALA A 128 3.55 5.69 -12.61
C ALA A 128 4.45 4.92 -11.63
N LEU A 129 5.75 4.79 -11.94
CA LEU A 129 6.74 4.19 -11.05
C LEU A 129 6.85 4.97 -9.73
N ALA A 130 6.94 6.31 -9.80
CA ALA A 130 7.00 7.15 -8.61
C ALA A 130 5.78 6.94 -7.70
N LEU A 131 4.57 6.81 -8.26
CA LEU A 131 3.37 6.50 -7.49
C LEU A 131 3.44 5.14 -6.79
N GLN A 132 3.97 4.10 -7.45
CA GLN A 132 4.15 2.79 -6.82
C GLN A 132 5.13 2.86 -5.64
N VAL A 133 6.26 3.56 -5.83
CA VAL A 133 7.27 3.74 -4.77
C VAL A 133 6.69 4.55 -3.60
N ILE A 134 6.04 5.68 -3.88
CA ILE A 134 5.43 6.53 -2.84
C ILE A 134 4.37 5.75 -2.07
N ALA A 135 3.53 4.96 -2.73
CA ALA A 135 2.51 4.16 -2.09
C ALA A 135 3.10 3.15 -1.09
N VAL A 136 4.15 2.43 -1.47
CA VAL A 136 4.82 1.47 -0.58
C VAL A 136 5.48 2.19 0.60
N LEU A 137 6.19 3.29 0.36
CA LEU A 137 6.81 4.08 1.44
C LEU A 137 5.76 4.65 2.40
N TYR A 138 4.65 5.15 1.86
CA TYR A 138 3.52 5.63 2.64
C TYR A 138 2.99 4.53 3.56
N MET A 139 2.73 3.34 3.03
CA MET A 139 2.23 2.20 3.81
C MET A 139 3.22 1.74 4.88
N ILE A 140 4.52 1.72 4.59
CA ILE A 140 5.57 1.42 5.58
C ILE A 140 5.53 2.44 6.73
N VAL A 141 5.41 3.74 6.42
CA VAL A 141 5.35 4.80 7.43
C VAL A 141 4.09 4.67 8.28
N ILE A 142 2.92 4.52 7.67
CA ILE A 142 1.64 4.39 8.39
C ILE A 142 1.64 3.16 9.30
N PHE A 143 2.13 2.03 8.80
CA PHE A 143 2.28 0.81 9.60
C PHE A 143 3.24 1.02 10.76
N GLY A 144 4.39 1.64 10.51
CA GLY A 144 5.40 1.94 11.51
C GLY A 144 4.88 2.86 12.61
N CYS A 145 4.13 3.90 12.25
CA CYS A 145 3.44 4.77 13.20
C CYS A 145 2.45 3.98 14.08
N GLY A 146 1.66 3.10 13.46
CA GLY A 146 0.76 2.20 14.16
C GLY A 146 1.48 1.28 15.15
N TYR A 147 2.58 0.66 14.70
CA TYR A 147 3.42 -0.20 15.53
C TYR A 147 4.02 0.55 16.72
N ALA A 148 4.59 1.74 16.48
CA ALA A 148 5.15 2.57 17.54
C ALA A 148 4.08 2.99 18.56
N TRP A 149 2.87 3.31 18.09
CA TRP A 149 1.72 3.61 18.94
C TRP A 149 1.34 2.41 19.82
N GLY A 150 1.13 1.24 19.21
CA GLY A 150 0.76 0.01 19.92
C GLY A 150 1.77 -0.37 21.01
N LYS A 151 3.07 -0.21 20.72
CA LYS A 151 4.14 -0.46 21.69
C LYS A 151 4.09 0.50 22.88
N ARG A 152 3.83 1.80 22.62
CA ARG A 152 3.69 2.82 23.68
C ARG A 152 2.48 2.56 24.57
N THR A 153 1.34 2.18 23.98
CA THR A 153 0.13 1.89 24.76
C THR A 153 0.29 0.65 25.63
N ALA A 154 0.90 -0.42 25.11
CA ALA A 154 1.16 -1.64 25.87
C ALA A 154 2.13 -1.42 27.04
N PHE A 155 3.14 -0.57 26.86
CA PHE A 155 4.06 -0.20 27.95
C PHE A 155 3.34 0.58 29.05
N ARG A 156 2.51 1.58 28.69
CA ARG A 156 1.76 2.40 29.66
C ARG A 156 0.78 1.59 30.51
N SER A 157 0.14 0.57 29.94
CA SER A 157 -0.77 -0.31 30.69
C SER A 157 -0.08 -1.27 31.67
N GLN A 158 1.25 -1.47 31.56
CA GLN A 158 2.02 -2.29 32.50
C GLN A 158 2.62 -1.46 33.64
N SER A 159 2.69 -0.14 33.47
CA SER A 159 3.23 0.81 34.46
C SER A 159 2.16 1.49 35.32
N ALA A 160 0.88 1.19 35.10
CA ALA A 160 -0.28 1.71 35.81
C ALA A 160 -0.91 0.59 36.66
#